data_AF-A0A8T4WXK3-F1
#
_entry.id   AF-A0A8T4WXK3-F1
#
_cell.length_a   1.000
_cell.length_b   1.000
_cell.length_c   1.000
_cell.angle_alpha   90.00
_cell.angle_beta   90.00
_cell.angle_gamma   90.00
#
_symmetry.space_group_name_H-M   'P 1'
#
loop_
_entity.id
_entity.type
_entity.pdbx_description
1 polymer ?
#
loop_
_entity_poly.entity_id
_entity_poly.type
_entity_poly.pdbx_seq_one_letter_code
_entity_poly.pdbx_strand_id
1 'polypeptide(L)' 'MTDTEDSEFGRNILSIFYAFLASLGVAFYFSWSYLYGTWTDIGVYTVSVVLIGFGVIGYLLYSIEE' A
#
# COMPACT_ATOMS: atom_id res chain seq x y z
N MET A 1 -17.74 9.56 26.85
CA MET A 1 -16.31 9.70 26.55
C MET A 1 -15.88 8.38 25.92
N THR A 2 -16.26 8.19 24.65
CA THR A 2 -16.04 6.96 23.87
C THR A 2 -15.68 7.32 22.41
N ASP A 3 -16.16 8.48 21.92
CA ASP A 3 -15.98 8.89 20.52
C ASP A 3 -14.53 9.22 20.11
N THR A 4 -13.67 9.62 21.05
CA THR A 4 -12.26 9.94 20.76
C THR A 4 -11.42 8.68 20.52
N GLU A 5 -11.61 7.63 21.32
CA GLU A 5 -10.85 6.37 21.21
C GLU A 5 -11.21 5.58 19.95
N ASP A 6 -12.50 5.52 19.60
CA ASP A 6 -12.96 4.82 18.39
C ASP A 6 -12.42 5.49 17.11
N SER A 7 -12.30 6.82 17.13
CA SER A 7 -11.70 7.56 16.01
C SER A 7 -10.22 7.19 15.85
N GLU A 8 -9.42 7.24 16.92
CA GLU A 8 -7.99 6.92 16.92
C GLU A 8 -7.71 5.47 16.53
N PHE A 9 -8.55 4.53 16.95
CA PHE A 9 -8.41 3.13 16.60
C PHE A 9 -8.68 2.90 15.10
N GLY A 10 -9.73 3.52 14.56
CA GLY A 10 -10.02 3.51 13.13
C GLY A 10 -8.88 4.12 12.30
N ARG A 11 -8.27 5.20 12.79
CA ARG A 11 -7.13 5.86 12.15
C ARG A 11 -5.91 4.93 12.01
N ASN A 12 -5.55 4.26 13.09
CA ASN A 12 -4.41 3.34 13.11
C ASN A 12 -4.62 2.12 12.20
N ILE A 13 -5.85 1.56 12.15
CA ILE A 13 -6.16 0.43 11.28
C ILE A 13 -6.06 0.82 9.79
N LEU A 14 -6.51 2.03 9.44
CA LEU A 14 -6.45 2.54 8.07
C LEU A 14 -5.00 2.79 7.65
N SER A 15 -4.19 3.43 8.51
CA SER A 15 -2.76 3.64 8.25
C SER A 15 -2.00 2.33 8.01
N ILE A 16 -2.26 1.31 8.85
CA ILE A 16 -1.68 -0.04 8.68
C ILE A 16 -2.19 -0.70 7.38
N PHE A 17 -3.46 -0.55 7.04
CA PHE A 17 -4.03 -1.09 5.80
C PHE A 17 -3.33 -0.51 4.57
N TYR A 18 -3.11 0.80 4.52
CA TYR A 18 -2.39 1.44 3.40
C TYR A 18 -0.91 1.06 3.34
N ALA A 19 -0.24 0.95 4.50
CA ALA A 19 1.14 0.45 4.56
C ALA A 19 1.25 -1.01 4.07
N PHE A 20 0.28 -1.86 4.46
CA PHE A 20 0.18 -3.22 3.96
C PHE A 20 -0.08 -3.27 2.45
N LEU A 21 -0.94 -2.39 1.93
CA LEU A 21 -1.24 -2.29 0.50
C LEU A 21 0.01 -1.93 -0.32
N ALA A 22 0.83 -1.00 0.17
CA ALA A 22 2.11 -0.66 -0.44
C ALA A 22 3.09 -1.85 -0.42
N SER A 23 3.20 -2.54 0.72
CA SER A 23 4.04 -3.75 0.84
C SER A 23 3.55 -4.88 -0.07
N LEU A 24 2.24 -5.00 -0.27
CA LEU A 24 1.63 -5.98 -1.16
C LEU A 24 1.95 -5.69 -2.63
N GLY A 25 1.97 -4.41 -3.03
CA GLY A 25 2.43 -4.00 -4.36
C GLY A 25 3.88 -4.40 -4.63
N VAL A 26 4.78 -4.24 -3.65
CA VAL A 26 6.17 -4.69 -3.76
C VAL A 26 6.25 -6.22 -3.81
N ALA A 27 5.55 -6.92 -2.90
CA ALA A 27 5.54 -8.37 -2.86
C ALA A 27 4.98 -8.98 -4.16
N PHE A 28 3.97 -8.36 -4.76
CA PHE A 28 3.42 -8.75 -6.06
C PHE A 28 4.47 -8.65 -7.17
N TYR A 29 5.18 -7.51 -7.26
CA TYR A 29 6.25 -7.32 -8.25
C TYR A 29 7.34 -8.40 -8.14
N PHE A 30 7.82 -8.65 -6.91
CA PHE A 30 8.86 -9.66 -6.66
C PHE A 30 8.37 -11.09 -6.92
N SER A 31 7.17 -11.44 -6.48
CA SER A 31 6.59 -12.77 -6.70
C SER A 31 6.38 -13.05 -8.20
N TRP A 32 5.88 -12.06 -8.94
CA TRP A 32 5.65 -12.18 -10.37
C TRP A 32 6.96 -12.29 -11.15
N SER A 33 7.92 -11.39 -10.86
CA SER A 33 9.24 -11.39 -11.49
C SER A 33 10.00 -12.69 -11.21
N TYR A 34 9.81 -13.29 -10.03
CA TYR A 34 10.42 -14.57 -9.67
C TYR A 34 9.76 -15.76 -10.37
N LEU A 35 8.43 -15.84 -10.41
CA LEU A 35 7.70 -16.96 -11.00
C LEU A 35 7.79 -17.01 -12.52
N TYR A 36 7.74 -15.84 -13.18
CA TYR A 36 7.70 -15.74 -14.63
C TYR A 36 9.01 -15.24 -15.25
N GLY A 37 9.99 -14.86 -14.44
CA GLY A 37 11.27 -14.30 -14.92
C GLY A 37 11.14 -12.92 -15.56
N THR A 38 10.00 -12.24 -15.40
CA THR A 38 9.62 -11.03 -16.12
C THR A 38 9.98 -9.74 -15.38
N TRP A 39 11.27 -9.55 -15.09
CA TRP A 39 11.80 -8.37 -14.39
C TRP A 39 11.73 -7.07 -15.19
N THR A 40 11.62 -7.15 -16.52
CA THR A 40 11.61 -5.99 -17.43
C THR A 40 10.29 -5.79 -18.15
N ASP A 41 9.24 -6.49 -17.72
CA ASP A 41 7.96 -6.50 -18.43
C ASP A 41 7.12 -5.29 -18.03
N ILE A 42 6.80 -4.46 -19.03
CA ILE A 42 6.06 -3.21 -18.86
C ILE A 42 4.69 -3.45 -18.21
N GLY A 43 4.07 -4.60 -18.46
CA GLY A 43 2.77 -4.95 -17.86
C GLY A 43 2.86 -5.08 -16.33
N VAL A 44 3.89 -5.78 -15.85
CA VAL A 44 4.11 -6.02 -14.41
C VAL A 44 4.47 -4.71 -13.70
N TYR A 45 5.28 -3.87 -14.33
CA TYR A 45 5.59 -2.53 -13.80
C TYR A 45 4.35 -1.66 -13.68
N THR A 46 3.49 -1.63 -14.70
CA THR A 46 2.30 -0.76 -14.68
C THR A 46 1.38 -1.14 -13.51
N VAL A 47 1.14 -2.44 -13.32
CA VAL A 47 0.33 -2.94 -12.19
C VAL A 47 1.00 -2.63 -10.85
N SER A 48 2.31 -2.86 -10.74
CA SER A 48 3.05 -2.66 -9.49
C SER A 48 3.15 -1.18 -9.10
N VAL A 49 3.41 -0.30 -10.06
CA VAL A 49 3.48 1.16 -9.85
C VAL A 49 2.12 1.73 -9.44
N VAL A 50 1.01 1.25 -10.03
CA VAL A 50 -0.32 1.69 -9.62
C VAL A 50 -0.65 1.20 -8.20
N LEU A 51 -0.33 -0.06 -7.87
CA LEU A 51 -0.54 -0.62 -6.53
C LEU A 51 0.29 0.10 -5.45
N ILE A 52 1.59 0.29 -5.71
CA ILE A 52 2.48 0.99 -4.81
C ILE A 52 2.09 2.47 -4.73
N GLY A 53 1.78 3.11 -5.86
CA GLY A 53 1.34 4.50 -5.93
C GLY A 53 0.07 4.75 -5.12
N PHE A 54 -0.96 3.92 -5.29
CA PHE A 54 -2.18 4.02 -4.48
C PHE A 54 -1.93 3.73 -3.00
N GLY A 55 -1.10 2.72 -2.68
CA GLY A 55 -0.74 2.41 -1.30
C GLY A 55 0.03 3.54 -0.61
N VAL A 56 1.01 4.13 -1.31
CA VAL A 56 1.82 5.24 -0.82
C VAL A 56 0.98 6.50 -0.70
N ILE A 57 0.17 6.85 -1.70
CA ILE A 57 -0.71 8.04 -1.64
C ILE A 57 -1.70 7.92 -0.48
N GLY A 58 -2.29 6.73 -0.27
CA GLY A 58 -3.18 6.48 0.86
C GLY A 58 -2.47 6.60 2.22
N TYR A 59 -1.23 6.12 2.33
CA TYR A 59 -0.41 6.27 3.53
C TYR A 59 -0.02 7.73 3.77
N LEU A 60 0.40 8.45 2.73
CA LEU A 60 0.92 9.81 2.80
C LEU A 60 -0.20 10.82 3.08
N LEU A 61 -1.39 10.63 2.50
CA LEU A 61 -2.59 11.42 2.84
C LEU A 61 -2.93 11.30 4.33
N TYR A 62 -2.72 10.12 4.91
CA TYR A 62 -2.97 9.88 6.32
C TYR A 62 -1.87 10.43 7.24
N SER A 63 -0.63 10.41 6.77
CA SER A 63 0.52 10.94 7.49
C SER A 63 0.61 12.47 7.46
N ILE A 64 -0.02 13.15 6.50
CA ILE A 64 -0.01 14.62 6.39
C ILE A 64 -1.09 15.28 7.27
N GLU A 65 -2.12 14.56 7.69
CA GLU A 65 -3.13 15.07 8.63
C GLU A 65 -2.64 15.11 10.08
N GLU A 66 -1.31 15.11 10.27
CA GLU A 66 -0.57 15.32 11.53
C GLU A 66 -0.40 16.81 11.85
#